data_AF-A0A965Y4K8-F1
#
_entry.id   AF-A0A965Y4K8-F1
#
_cell.length_a   1.000
_cell.length_b   1.000
_cell.length_c   1.000
_cell.angle_alpha   90.00
_cell.angle_beta   90.00
_cell.angle_gamma   90.00
#
_symmetry.space_group_name_H-M   'P 1'
#
loop_
_entity.id
_entity.type
_entity.pdbx_description
1 polymer ?
#
loop_
_entity_poly.entity_id
_entity_poly.type
_entity_poly.pdbx_seq_one_letter_code
_entity_poly.pdbx_strand_id
1 'polypeptide(L)'
;MLKRNVYAVLALLVTICASIFVVEPASAAVPRIGGTWTVRGEGTWGDIAVTDEGTSTITSYIDTDGYEVITEYSYSGVIRDGAGNVLLRDQFRLDRAGLGGGIKVRNREAVIGDFRITIISETRIDAHRTGRVEGQQVDADYALTREVAPTPETAGGSGGCSAGALSWSSVLLLLPVIMLGKKK
;
A
#
# COMPACT_ATOMS: atom_id res chain seq x y z
N MET A 1 -33.09 28.41 42.16
CA MET A 1 -31.63 28.13 42.02
C MET A 1 -31.31 26.78 41.35
N LEU A 2 -32.25 26.10 40.66
CA LEU A 2 -32.02 24.75 40.10
C LEU A 2 -31.75 24.69 38.57
N LYS A 3 -31.99 25.80 37.84
CA LYS A 3 -31.86 25.82 36.36
C LYS A 3 -30.45 26.07 35.85
N ARG A 4 -29.53 26.55 36.69
CA ARG A 4 -28.18 27.00 36.27
C ARG A 4 -27.16 25.85 36.20
N ASN A 5 -27.39 24.75 36.93
CA ASN A 5 -26.51 23.59 36.96
C ASN A 5 -26.77 22.59 35.82
N VAL A 6 -27.98 22.59 35.23
CA VAL A 6 -28.32 21.67 34.12
C VAL A 6 -27.61 22.07 32.83
N TYR A 7 -27.50 23.38 32.54
CA TYR A 7 -26.80 23.87 31.35
C TYR A 7 -25.29 23.65 31.42
N ALA A 8 -24.68 23.71 32.61
CA ALA A 8 -23.25 23.47 32.78
C ALA A 8 -22.87 22.00 32.55
N VAL A 9 -23.73 21.06 32.98
CA VAL A 9 -23.53 19.62 32.77
C VAL A 9 -23.78 19.22 31.32
N LEU A 10 -24.79 19.82 30.65
CA LEU A 10 -25.07 19.56 29.24
C LEU A 10 -23.98 20.11 28.31
N ALA A 11 -23.41 21.28 28.63
CA ALA A 11 -22.28 21.83 27.88
C ALA A 11 -21.00 21.00 28.06
N LEU A 12 -20.78 20.39 29.23
CA LEU A 12 -19.63 19.52 29.46
C LEU A 12 -19.74 18.20 28.68
N LEU A 13 -20.96 17.63 28.57
CA LEU A 13 -21.22 16.41 27.80
C LEU A 13 -21.08 16.59 26.29
N VAL A 14 -21.53 17.72 25.74
CA VAL A 14 -21.33 18.04 24.31
C VAL A 14 -19.85 18.27 23.99
N THR A 15 -19.06 18.78 24.95
CA THR A 15 -17.62 19.02 24.73
C THR A 15 -16.80 17.72 24.79
N ILE A 16 -17.20 16.72 25.58
CA ILE A 16 -16.49 15.43 25.66
C ILE A 16 -16.76 14.55 24.42
N CYS A 17 -17.91 14.70 23.74
CA CYS A 17 -18.18 14.00 22.48
C CYS A 17 -17.39 14.55 21.27
N ALA A 18 -16.75 15.73 21.38
CA ALA A 18 -16.02 16.35 20.28
C ALA A 18 -14.51 15.98 20.23
N SER A 19 -14.03 15.20 21.19
CA SER A 19 -12.60 14.86 21.30
C SER A 19 -12.36 13.38 21.54
N ILE A 20 -13.14 12.53 20.86
CA ILE A 20 -12.58 11.27 20.36
C ILE A 20 -11.70 11.67 19.18
N PHE A 21 -10.44 12.02 19.47
CA PHE A 21 -9.40 11.88 18.46
C PHE A 21 -9.41 10.39 18.12
N VAL A 22 -10.01 10.04 16.97
CA VAL A 22 -9.56 8.87 16.24
C VAL A 22 -8.09 9.16 16.02
N VAL A 23 -7.25 8.53 16.83
CA VAL A 23 -5.84 8.41 16.51
C VAL A 23 -5.87 7.58 15.24
N GLU A 24 -5.89 8.28 14.10
CA GLU A 24 -5.62 7.68 12.81
C GLU A 24 -4.30 6.95 13.02
N PRO A 25 -4.27 5.60 12.87
CA PRO A 25 -3.00 4.90 12.95
C PRO A 25 -2.11 5.59 11.95
N ALA A 26 -0.91 6.03 12.41
CA ALA A 26 0.06 6.75 11.62
C ALA A 26 -0.01 6.29 10.17
N SER A 27 -0.52 7.15 9.28
CA SER A 27 -0.81 6.86 7.88
C SER A 27 0.17 5.81 7.38
N ALA A 28 -0.26 4.54 7.34
CA ALA A 28 0.61 3.47 6.91
C ALA A 28 0.99 3.85 5.48
N ALA A 29 2.27 4.20 5.27
CA ALA A 29 2.73 4.67 3.99
C ALA A 29 2.22 3.71 2.91
N VAL A 30 1.61 4.26 1.87
CA VAL A 30 1.05 3.47 0.77
C VAL A 30 2.14 2.51 0.32
N PRO A 31 1.88 1.19 0.29
CA PRO A 31 2.88 0.25 -0.20
C PRO A 31 3.30 0.66 -1.62
N ARG A 32 4.55 0.33 -1.97
CA ARG A 32 5.11 0.57 -3.30
C ARG A 32 5.66 -0.75 -3.81
N ILE A 33 4.79 -1.62 -4.30
CA ILE A 33 5.16 -2.97 -4.75
C ILE A 33 5.50 -3.07 -6.24
N GLY A 34 5.27 -2.01 -7.02
CA GLY A 34 5.71 -1.95 -8.41
C GLY A 34 7.22 -2.22 -8.58
N GLY A 35 7.59 -2.88 -9.66
CA GLY A 35 8.97 -3.25 -10.01
C GLY A 35 9.18 -4.75 -10.18
N THR A 36 10.45 -5.13 -10.26
CA THR A 36 10.89 -6.51 -10.47
C THR A 36 11.27 -7.18 -9.15
N TRP A 37 10.89 -8.46 -9.02
CA TRP A 37 11.02 -9.27 -7.82
C TRP A 37 11.61 -10.62 -8.16
N THR A 38 12.60 -11.07 -7.39
CA THR A 38 13.04 -12.46 -7.38
C THR A 38 12.00 -13.29 -6.65
N VAL A 39 11.59 -14.41 -7.24
CA VAL A 39 10.60 -15.32 -6.69
C VAL A 39 11.29 -16.60 -6.25
N ARG A 40 10.95 -17.06 -5.04
CA ARG A 40 11.22 -18.42 -4.57
C ARG A 40 9.95 -18.99 -3.99
N GLY A 41 9.56 -20.18 -4.42
CA GLY A 41 8.38 -20.86 -3.91
C GLY A 41 8.66 -22.30 -3.55
N GLU A 42 7.89 -22.81 -2.61
CA GLU A 42 7.90 -24.23 -2.22
C GLU A 42 6.48 -24.68 -1.87
N GLY A 43 6.20 -25.95 -2.12
CA GLY A 43 4.88 -26.51 -1.83
C GLY A 43 4.66 -27.85 -2.50
N THR A 44 3.41 -28.12 -2.84
CA THR A 44 2.96 -29.40 -3.39
C THR A 44 2.09 -29.22 -4.62
N TRP A 45 2.33 -30.06 -5.63
CA TRP A 45 1.53 -30.22 -6.84
C TRP A 45 1.02 -31.67 -6.87
N GLY A 46 -0.23 -31.88 -6.46
CA GLY A 46 -0.71 -33.20 -6.07
C GLY A 46 0.12 -33.73 -4.91
N ASP A 47 0.68 -34.93 -5.06
CA ASP A 47 1.53 -35.57 -4.06
C ASP A 47 3.02 -35.25 -4.23
N ILE A 48 3.39 -34.37 -5.18
CA ILE A 48 4.78 -34.07 -5.53
C ILE A 48 5.19 -32.79 -4.82
N ALA A 49 6.26 -32.86 -4.01
CA ALA A 49 6.92 -31.68 -3.48
C ALA A 49 7.64 -30.92 -4.61
N VAL A 50 7.44 -29.61 -4.67
CA VAL A 50 7.99 -28.75 -5.72
C VAL A 50 8.75 -27.56 -5.16
N THR A 51 9.72 -27.09 -5.92
CA THR A 51 10.37 -25.79 -5.75
C THR A 51 10.19 -24.95 -7.00
N ASP A 52 10.02 -23.65 -6.83
CA ASP A 52 9.86 -22.70 -7.93
C ASP A 52 10.85 -21.55 -7.77
N GLU A 53 11.56 -21.23 -8.83
CA GLU A 53 12.49 -20.09 -8.87
C GLU A 53 12.24 -19.27 -10.13
N GLY A 54 12.06 -17.97 -9.96
CA GLY A 54 11.70 -17.12 -11.06
C GLY A 54 11.82 -15.62 -10.80
N THR A 55 11.21 -14.86 -11.70
CA THR A 55 11.13 -13.40 -11.65
C THR A 55 9.70 -12.97 -11.90
N SER A 56 9.19 -12.12 -11.01
CA SER A 56 7.91 -11.44 -11.14
C SER A 56 8.14 -9.96 -11.44
N THR A 57 7.34 -9.38 -12.34
CA THR A 57 7.32 -7.94 -12.58
C THR A 57 5.90 -7.43 -12.34
N ILE A 58 5.78 -6.41 -11.49
CA ILE A 58 4.53 -5.76 -11.11
C ILE A 58 4.58 -4.34 -11.67
N THR A 59 3.62 -3.97 -12.51
CA THR A 59 3.43 -2.56 -12.91
C THR A 59 2.27 -2.00 -12.11
N SER A 60 2.49 -0.87 -11.42
CA SER A 60 1.49 -0.24 -10.57
C SER A 60 1.58 1.28 -10.62
N TYR A 61 0.56 1.96 -10.10
CA TYR A 61 0.56 3.40 -9.84
C TYR A 61 -0.20 3.71 -8.55
N ILE A 62 -0.01 4.91 -7.98
CA ILE A 62 -0.80 5.40 -6.85
C ILE A 62 -2.00 6.18 -7.39
N ASP A 63 -3.22 5.75 -7.06
CA ASP A 63 -4.43 6.44 -7.48
C ASP A 63 -4.74 7.70 -6.67
N THR A 64 -5.77 8.44 -7.07
CA THR A 64 -6.20 9.68 -6.42
C THR A 64 -6.68 9.49 -4.99
N ASP A 65 -7.09 8.27 -4.64
CA ASP A 65 -7.55 7.90 -3.31
C ASP A 65 -6.38 7.45 -2.41
N GLY A 66 -5.14 7.48 -2.92
CA GLY A 66 -3.94 7.09 -2.20
C GLY A 66 -3.72 5.59 -2.10
N TYR A 67 -4.31 4.78 -2.98
CA TYR A 67 -4.05 3.34 -3.03
C TYR A 67 -3.08 3.00 -4.15
N GLU A 68 -2.22 2.02 -3.92
CA GLU A 68 -1.48 1.40 -5.00
C GLU A 68 -2.41 0.48 -5.82
N VAL A 69 -2.40 0.66 -7.13
CA VAL A 69 -3.19 -0.10 -8.09
C VAL A 69 -2.26 -0.84 -9.03
N ILE A 70 -2.30 -2.17 -9.00
CA ILE A 70 -1.57 -3.04 -9.93
C ILE A 70 -2.33 -3.06 -11.26
N THR A 71 -1.63 -2.73 -12.34
CA THR A 71 -2.19 -2.70 -13.70
C THR A 71 -1.62 -3.75 -14.62
N GLU A 72 -0.49 -4.34 -14.26
CA GLU A 72 0.10 -5.45 -15.00
C GLU A 72 0.89 -6.35 -14.06
N TYR A 73 0.87 -7.64 -14.34
CA TYR A 73 1.67 -8.63 -13.65
C TYR A 73 2.25 -9.62 -14.66
N SER A 74 3.54 -9.93 -14.55
CA SER A 74 4.16 -10.98 -15.36
C SER A 74 5.08 -11.84 -14.54
N TYR A 75 5.16 -13.10 -14.91
CA TYR A 75 6.01 -14.10 -14.28
C TYR A 75 6.82 -14.86 -15.32
N SER A 76 8.03 -15.26 -14.95
CA SER A 76 8.87 -16.21 -15.68
C SER A 76 9.71 -17.01 -14.69
N GLY A 77 9.63 -18.33 -14.74
CA GLY A 77 10.34 -19.19 -13.79
C GLY A 77 10.43 -20.65 -14.19
N VAL A 78 11.04 -21.44 -13.31
CA VAL A 78 11.25 -22.87 -13.49
C VAL A 78 10.84 -23.61 -12.22
N ILE A 79 9.96 -24.57 -12.40
CA ILE A 79 9.41 -25.40 -11.34
C ILE A 79 10.06 -26.77 -11.42
N ARG A 80 10.52 -27.26 -10.28
CA ARG A 80 11.25 -28.53 -10.15
C ARG A 80 10.60 -29.41 -9.11
N ASP A 81 10.74 -30.73 -9.28
CA ASP A 81 10.39 -31.70 -8.23
C ASP A 81 11.47 -31.74 -7.13
N GLY A 82 11.20 -32.49 -6.06
CA GLY A 82 12.14 -32.72 -4.96
C GLY A 82 13.44 -33.43 -5.36
N ALA A 83 13.53 -34.02 -6.56
CA ALA A 83 14.76 -34.60 -7.11
C ALA A 83 15.54 -33.61 -7.99
N GLY A 84 15.01 -32.41 -8.22
CA GLY A 84 15.60 -31.36 -9.04
C GLY A 84 15.27 -31.42 -10.54
N ASN A 85 14.42 -32.37 -10.96
CA ASN A 85 13.97 -32.47 -12.35
C ASN A 85 13.04 -31.30 -12.68
N VAL A 86 13.17 -30.74 -13.88
CA VAL A 86 12.25 -29.68 -14.33
C VAL A 86 10.89 -30.28 -14.65
N LEU A 87 9.87 -29.82 -13.95
CA LEU A 87 8.47 -30.17 -14.21
C LEU A 87 7.85 -29.20 -15.22
N LEU A 88 8.02 -27.90 -14.98
CA LEU A 88 7.41 -26.86 -15.80
C LEU A 88 8.36 -25.66 -15.94
N ARG A 89 8.35 -25.05 -17.12
CA ARG A 89 8.87 -23.69 -17.33
C ARG A 89 7.66 -22.80 -17.54
N ASP A 90 7.37 -21.97 -16.55
CA ASP A 90 6.18 -21.14 -16.55
C ASP A 90 6.54 -19.73 -17.01
N GLN A 91 5.70 -19.16 -17.87
CA GLN A 91 5.81 -17.81 -18.35
C GLN A 91 4.43 -17.28 -18.71
N PHE A 92 3.99 -16.24 -18.01
CA PHE A 92 2.71 -15.60 -18.30
C PHE A 92 2.76 -14.09 -18.04
N ARG A 93 1.78 -13.41 -18.62
CA ARG A 93 1.55 -11.97 -18.44
C ARG A 93 0.05 -11.72 -18.37
N LEU A 94 -0.35 -10.96 -17.37
CA LEU A 94 -1.69 -10.44 -17.17
C LEU A 94 -1.62 -8.92 -17.34
N ASP A 95 -2.29 -8.43 -18.36
CA ASP A 95 -2.51 -6.99 -18.54
C ASP A 95 -3.69 -6.51 -17.68
N ARG A 96 -4.01 -5.22 -17.78
CA ARG A 96 -5.10 -4.63 -16.98
C ARG A 96 -6.43 -5.34 -17.18
N ALA A 97 -6.73 -5.82 -18.38
CA ALA A 97 -7.96 -6.55 -18.65
C ALA A 97 -7.92 -7.95 -18.03
N GLY A 98 -6.79 -8.66 -18.13
CA GLY A 98 -6.54 -9.93 -17.45
C GLY A 98 -6.60 -9.84 -15.92
N LEU A 99 -6.34 -8.66 -15.35
CA LEU A 99 -6.49 -8.36 -13.93
C LEU A 99 -7.90 -7.87 -13.54
N GLY A 100 -8.86 -7.83 -14.46
CA GLY A 100 -10.23 -7.37 -14.19
C GLY A 100 -10.36 -5.85 -14.00
N GLY A 101 -9.52 -5.05 -14.65
CA GLY A 101 -9.49 -3.58 -14.56
C GLY A 101 -8.36 -3.04 -13.68
N GLY A 102 -7.58 -3.92 -13.06
CA GLY A 102 -6.50 -3.62 -12.13
C GLY A 102 -6.88 -3.95 -10.69
N ILE A 103 -5.87 -4.15 -9.85
CA ILE A 103 -6.05 -4.66 -8.49
C ILE A 103 -5.61 -3.57 -7.51
N LYS A 104 -6.57 -3.06 -6.74
CA LYS A 104 -6.31 -2.11 -5.66
C LYS A 104 -5.75 -2.87 -4.46
N VAL A 105 -4.53 -2.54 -4.05
CA VAL A 105 -3.91 -3.06 -2.83
C VAL A 105 -4.62 -2.46 -1.62
N ARG A 106 -5.08 -3.30 -0.69
CA ARG A 106 -5.80 -2.85 0.51
C ARG A 106 -5.23 -3.53 1.73
N ASN A 107 -4.99 -2.77 2.81
CA ASN A 107 -4.45 -3.29 4.06
C ASN A 107 -3.19 -4.15 3.86
N ARG A 108 -2.34 -3.78 2.89
CA ARG A 108 -1.13 -4.54 2.50
C ARG A 108 -1.44 -5.94 1.97
N GLU A 109 -2.62 -6.14 1.39
CA GLU A 109 -3.05 -7.39 0.78
C GLU A 109 -3.55 -7.15 -0.66
N ALA A 110 -3.39 -8.17 -1.50
CA ALA A 110 -3.92 -8.23 -2.85
C ALA A 110 -4.24 -9.67 -3.25
N VAL A 111 -5.07 -9.86 -4.27
CA VAL A 111 -5.35 -11.18 -4.85
C VAL A 111 -5.15 -11.10 -6.36
N ILE A 112 -4.23 -11.90 -6.90
CA ILE A 112 -3.94 -11.99 -8.34
C ILE A 112 -4.20 -13.43 -8.78
N GLY A 113 -5.32 -13.68 -9.47
CA GLY A 113 -5.73 -15.04 -9.82
C GLY A 113 -5.83 -15.93 -8.58
N ASP A 114 -5.08 -17.03 -8.58
CA ASP A 114 -5.02 -18.03 -7.49
C ASP A 114 -4.08 -17.63 -6.33
N PHE A 115 -3.41 -16.48 -6.42
CA PHE A 115 -2.46 -16.01 -5.42
C PHE A 115 -3.11 -15.04 -4.44
N ARG A 116 -3.02 -15.36 -3.15
CA ARG A 116 -3.24 -14.42 -2.05
C ARG A 116 -1.90 -13.79 -1.65
N ILE A 117 -1.82 -12.47 -1.73
CA ILE A 117 -0.57 -11.73 -1.56
C ILE A 117 -0.64 -10.90 -0.28
N THR A 118 0.42 -10.96 0.51
CA THR A 118 0.64 -10.17 1.73
C THR A 118 1.95 -9.38 1.60
N ILE A 119 1.86 -8.07 1.74
CA ILE A 119 2.99 -7.15 1.54
C ILE A 119 3.64 -6.88 2.90
N ILE A 120 4.72 -7.60 3.19
CA ILE A 120 5.45 -7.49 4.46
C ILE A 120 6.25 -6.18 4.53
N SER A 121 6.94 -5.82 3.44
CA SER A 121 7.72 -4.59 3.31
C SER A 121 7.83 -4.16 1.84
N GLU A 122 8.49 -3.03 1.60
CA GLU A 122 8.85 -2.63 0.24
C GLU A 122 9.96 -3.51 -0.37
N THR A 123 10.48 -4.51 0.33
CA THR A 123 11.50 -5.44 -0.20
C THR A 123 11.11 -6.91 -0.03
N ARG A 124 9.95 -7.17 0.58
CA ARG A 124 9.43 -8.51 0.82
C ARG A 124 7.92 -8.56 0.66
N ILE A 125 7.48 -9.49 -0.19
CA ILE A 125 6.09 -9.90 -0.35
C ILE A 125 6.04 -11.41 -0.10
N ASP A 126 5.04 -11.85 0.66
CA ASP A 126 4.70 -13.25 0.79
C ASP A 126 3.43 -13.50 -0.03
N ALA A 127 3.36 -14.62 -0.73
CA ALA A 127 2.18 -15.02 -1.46
C ALA A 127 1.89 -16.51 -1.24
N HIS A 128 0.62 -16.85 -1.20
CA HIS A 128 0.16 -18.22 -1.08
C HIS A 128 -0.72 -18.54 -2.28
N ARG A 129 -0.43 -19.64 -2.98
CA ARG A 129 -1.18 -20.09 -4.15
C ARG A 129 -1.96 -21.34 -3.80
N THR A 130 -3.25 -21.30 -4.07
CA THR A 130 -4.12 -22.49 -4.04
C THR A 130 -4.86 -22.60 -5.35
N GLY A 131 -4.91 -23.77 -5.97
CA GLY A 131 -5.65 -23.92 -7.21
C GLY A 131 -5.38 -25.23 -7.91
N ARG A 132 -5.55 -25.24 -9.24
CA ARG A 132 -5.21 -26.39 -10.07
C ARG A 132 -4.32 -26.00 -11.23
N VAL A 133 -3.26 -26.76 -11.44
CA VAL A 133 -2.35 -26.64 -12.60
C VAL A 133 -2.27 -28.00 -13.25
N GLU A 134 -2.58 -28.05 -14.55
CA GLU A 134 -2.58 -29.31 -15.33
C GLU A 134 -3.39 -30.44 -14.67
N GLY A 135 -4.47 -30.09 -13.96
CA GLY A 135 -5.35 -31.04 -13.26
C GLY A 135 -4.85 -31.47 -11.88
N GLN A 136 -3.64 -31.10 -11.47
CA GLN A 136 -3.11 -31.34 -10.13
C GLN A 136 -3.48 -30.20 -9.18
N GLN A 137 -3.83 -30.54 -7.94
CA GLN A 137 -4.06 -29.55 -6.90
C GLN A 137 -2.72 -28.89 -6.54
N VAL A 138 -2.69 -27.57 -6.48
CA VAL A 138 -1.53 -26.80 -6.05
C VAL A 138 -1.80 -26.16 -4.71
N ASP A 139 -0.83 -26.27 -3.82
CA ASP A 139 -0.74 -25.59 -2.54
C ASP A 139 0.73 -25.23 -2.30
N ALA A 140 1.07 -23.94 -2.40
CA ALA A 140 2.45 -23.48 -2.35
C ALA A 140 2.57 -22.07 -1.79
N ASP A 141 3.64 -21.86 -1.04
CA ASP A 141 4.04 -20.57 -0.48
C ASP A 141 5.18 -19.97 -1.29
N TYR A 142 5.15 -18.66 -1.44
CA TYR A 142 6.05 -17.89 -2.28
C TYR A 142 6.60 -16.69 -1.52
N ALA A 143 7.89 -16.50 -1.72
CA ALA A 143 8.72 -15.43 -1.26
C ALA A 143 9.13 -14.56 -2.44
N LEU A 144 8.62 -13.33 -2.49
CA LEU A 144 9.04 -12.33 -3.47
C LEU A 144 9.96 -11.33 -2.77
N THR A 145 11.20 -11.25 -3.25
CA THR A 145 12.23 -10.38 -2.67
C THR A 145 12.87 -9.49 -3.73
N ARG A 146 13.30 -8.30 -3.30
CA ARG A 146 14.19 -7.44 -4.07
C ARG A 146 15.17 -6.76 -3.13
N GLU A 147 16.33 -6.38 -3.66
CA GLU A 147 17.41 -5.81 -2.85
C GLU A 147 17.12 -4.38 -2.39
N VAL A 148 16.46 -3.59 -3.24
CA VAL A 148 16.28 -2.15 -3.04
C VAL A 148 14.80 -1.80 -3.13
N ALA A 149 14.31 -1.06 -2.13
CA ALA A 149 12.98 -0.47 -2.16
C ALA A 149 12.91 0.62 -3.24
N PRO A 150 11.80 0.76 -3.95
CA PRO A 150 11.63 1.78 -4.97
C PRO A 150 11.70 3.13 -4.28
N THR A 151 12.53 4.02 -4.81
CA THR A 151 12.48 5.42 -4.42
C THR A 151 11.05 5.91 -4.57
N PRO A 152 10.49 6.63 -3.57
CA PRO A 152 9.23 7.31 -3.77
C PRO A 152 9.36 8.16 -5.01
N GLU A 153 8.58 7.87 -6.04
CA GLU A 153 8.43 8.81 -7.12
C GLU A 153 7.84 10.07 -6.48
N THR A 154 8.63 11.15 -6.45
CA THR A 154 8.07 12.48 -6.24
C THR A 154 7.00 12.61 -7.29
N ALA A 155 5.74 12.59 -6.85
CA ALA A 155 4.61 12.72 -7.73
C ALA A 155 4.94 13.83 -8.71
N GLY A 156 5.00 13.49 -10.00
CA GLY A 156 5.17 14.43 -11.10
C GLY A 156 3.94 15.30 -11.19
N GLY A 157 3.71 16.14 -10.18
CA GLY A 157 2.84 17.29 -10.23
C GLY A 157 3.60 18.39 -10.94
N SER A 158 3.50 18.42 -12.27
CA SER A 158 3.59 19.67 -13.02
C SER A 158 2.34 20.52 -12.71
N GLY A 159 2.21 20.91 -11.45
CA GLY A 159 1.18 21.79 -10.94
C GLY A 159 1.88 22.86 -10.12
N GLY A 160 2.27 23.93 -10.80
CA GLY A 160 2.95 25.07 -10.19
C GLY A 160 2.18 25.58 -8.98
N CYS A 161 2.82 25.51 -7.82
CA CYS A 161 2.70 26.53 -6.80
C CYS A 161 4.13 26.92 -6.46
N SER A 162 4.54 28.08 -6.97
CA SER A 162 5.72 28.78 -6.57
C SER A 162 5.80 28.73 -5.05
N ALA A 163 6.89 28.15 -4.51
CA ALA A 163 7.33 28.55 -3.18
C ALA A 163 7.67 30.03 -3.32
N GLY A 164 6.67 30.88 -3.08
CA GLY A 164 6.89 32.28 -2.78
C GLY A 164 7.84 32.28 -1.61
N ALA A 165 9.09 32.65 -1.85
CA ALA A 165 9.95 33.15 -0.82
C ALA A 165 9.10 34.14 -0.01
N LEU A 166 8.83 33.81 1.25
CA LEU A 166 8.17 34.72 2.16
C LEU A 166 9.03 35.98 2.18
N SER A 167 8.56 37.02 1.49
CA SER A 167 9.21 38.32 1.59
C SER A 167 9.05 38.77 3.03
N TRP A 168 10.12 39.34 3.59
CA TRP A 168 10.20 39.87 4.95
C TRP A 168 9.10 40.89 5.28
N SER A 169 8.32 41.34 4.29
CA SER A 169 7.26 42.33 4.40
C SER A 169 6.00 41.81 5.13
N SER A 170 5.83 40.50 5.34
CA SER A 170 4.63 39.94 5.99
C SER A 170 4.72 39.80 7.53
N VAL A 171 5.86 40.13 8.15
CA VAL A 171 6.03 40.12 9.62
C VAL A 171 5.46 41.39 10.28
N LEU A 172 5.08 42.42 9.51
CA LEU A 172 4.64 43.71 10.05
C LEU A 172 3.12 43.92 10.17
N LEU A 173 2.29 42.91 9.88
CA LEU A 173 0.82 43.05 9.92
C LEU A 173 0.10 42.23 11.02
N LEU A 174 0.84 41.71 12.00
CA LEU A 174 0.29 41.04 13.20
C LEU A 174 0.65 41.73 14.52
N LEU A 175 0.75 43.07 14.52
CA LEU A 175 0.64 43.86 15.75
C LEU A 175 -0.64 44.72 15.74
N PRO A 176 -1.83 44.16 16.06
CA PRO A 176 -2.94 44.98 16.48
C PRO A 176 -2.98 45.04 18.04
N VAL A 177 -3.35 46.21 18.57
CA VAL A 177 -4.00 46.40 19.89
C VAL A 177 -3.14 46.51 21.17
N ILE A 178 -2.17 47.44 21.28
CA ILE A 178 -1.67 47.89 22.63
C ILE A 178 -1.59 49.42 22.84
N MET A 179 -1.80 50.28 21.84
CA MET A 179 -1.66 51.75 22.03
C MET A 179 -2.91 52.57 21.64
N LEU A 180 -4.11 52.11 22.03
CA LEU A 180 -5.27 53.00 22.21
C LEU A 180 -5.76 52.86 23.65
N GLY A 181 -5.25 53.71 24.55
CA GLY A 181 -5.68 53.65 25.94
C GLY A 181 -4.99 54.56 26.94
N LYS A 182 -4.50 55.77 26.58
CA LYS A 182 -4.28 56.85 27.56
C LYS A 182 -4.46 58.23 26.95
N LYS A 183 -5.71 58.72 26.98
CA LYS A 183 -6.02 60.15 27.04
C LYS A 183 -7.19 60.36 28.01
N LYS A 184 -6.85 60.64 29.26
CA LYS A 184 -7.30 61.78 30.08
C LYS A 184 -6.72 61.62 31.48
#